data_AF-A0A5S9YET8-F1
#
_entry.id   AF-A0A5S9YET8-F1
#
_cell.length_a   1.000
_cell.length_b   1.000
_cell.length_c   1.000
_cell.angle_alpha   90.00
_cell.angle_beta   90.00
_cell.angle_gamma   90.00
#
_symmetry.space_group_name_H-M   'P 1'
#
loop_
_entity.id
_entity.type
_entity.pdbx_description
1 polymer ?
#
loop_
_entity_poly.entity_id
_entity_poly.type
_entity_poly.pdbx_seq_one_letter_code
_entity_poly.pdbx_strand_id
1 'polypeptide(L)'
;MNCSIGNWKHTVLYLTLIVSLLYFIESLISHKLHINYNKIRLKRSPNLPLRFRDDGTFKILQVADMHFGMGMITRCRDVLDSEFEYCSDLNTTRFLRRMIESERPDLIAFTGDNIFGSSTTDAAESLLEAIGPAIEYGIPWAAVLGNHDHESTLNRLELMTFLSLMDFSVSQINPLVEDETKGDTMRLIDGFGNYRVRVYGAPGSVLANSTVFDLFFFDSGDREIVQGKRTYGWIKESQLRWFQDTSIQGHSQRIHVNPPALAFFHIPILEVRELWYTPFIGQFQEGVACSIVQSGVLQTFVSMGNVKAAFMGHDHVNDFCGTLKGVWFCYGGGFGYHAYGRPNWHRRARVIEAKLGKGRDTWEGIKLIKTWKRLDDEYLSKIDEQVLWETSDSFLK
;
A
#
# COMPACT_ATOMS: atom_id res chain seq x y z
N MET A 1 -33.11 11.32 76.40
CA MET A 1 -33.19 11.46 74.93
C MET A 1 -31.90 12.09 74.44
N ASN A 2 -30.91 11.29 74.03
CA ASN A 2 -29.68 11.79 73.41
C ASN A 2 -29.83 11.69 71.90
N CYS A 3 -30.07 12.82 71.25
CA CYS A 3 -30.17 12.93 69.81
C CYS A 3 -28.75 12.92 69.23
N SER A 4 -28.41 11.89 68.46
CA SER A 4 -27.16 11.81 67.69
C SER A 4 -27.15 12.96 66.68
N ILE A 5 -26.21 13.89 66.85
CA ILE A 5 -25.93 14.94 65.86
C ILE A 5 -25.24 14.25 64.70
N GLY A 6 -26.04 13.86 63.71
CA GLY A 6 -25.58 13.27 62.46
C GLY A 6 -24.54 14.16 61.78
N ASN A 7 -23.48 13.54 61.28
CA ASN A 7 -22.24 14.19 60.84
C ASN A 7 -22.42 14.93 59.49
N TRP A 8 -23.13 16.06 59.53
CA TRP A 8 -23.52 16.91 58.39
C TRP A 8 -22.36 17.25 57.45
N LYS A 9 -21.13 17.31 57.99
CA LYS A 9 -19.91 17.55 57.19
C LYS A 9 -19.68 16.48 56.13
N HIS A 10 -19.92 15.21 56.45
CA HIS A 10 -19.81 14.12 55.48
C HIS A 10 -20.92 14.17 54.44
N THR A 11 -22.14 14.56 54.83
CA THR A 11 -23.25 14.75 53.90
C THR A 11 -22.97 15.85 52.89
N VAL A 12 -22.42 16.98 53.33
CA VAL A 12 -22.03 18.08 52.43
C VAL A 12 -20.91 17.65 51.48
N LEU A 13 -19.86 17.00 51.99
CA LEU A 13 -18.76 16.50 51.15
C LEU A 13 -19.25 15.50 50.10
N TYR A 14 -20.11 14.57 50.48
CA TYR A 14 -20.67 13.57 49.56
C TYR A 14 -21.55 14.22 48.50
N LEU A 15 -22.38 15.19 48.88
CA LEU A 15 -23.20 15.95 47.94
C LEU A 15 -22.33 16.75 46.96
N THR A 16 -21.26 17.40 47.44
CA THR A 16 -20.34 18.14 46.56
C THR A 16 -19.59 17.22 45.59
N LEU A 17 -19.21 16.01 46.02
CA LEU A 17 -18.58 15.01 45.15
C LEU A 17 -19.56 14.57 44.05
N ILE A 18 -20.82 14.26 44.41
CA ILE A 18 -21.85 13.85 43.45
C ILE A 18 -22.11 14.97 42.43
N VAL A 19 -22.30 16.21 42.89
CA VAL A 19 -22.55 17.34 41.99
C VAL A 19 -21.35 17.59 41.07
N SER A 20 -20.11 17.48 41.58
CA SER A 20 -18.90 17.62 40.76
C SER A 20 -18.77 16.49 39.73
N LEU A 21 -19.10 15.25 40.11
CA LEU A 21 -19.09 14.10 39.21
C LEU A 21 -20.17 14.25 38.13
N LEU A 22 -21.38 14.67 38.50
CA LEU A 22 -22.47 14.93 37.55
C LEU A 22 -22.09 16.06 36.58
N TYR A 23 -21.53 17.16 37.08
CA TYR A 23 -21.03 18.26 36.25
C TYR A 23 -19.91 17.80 35.31
N PHE A 24 -18.99 16.96 35.79
CA PHE A 24 -17.92 16.37 34.97
C PHE A 24 -18.50 15.45 33.88
N ILE A 25 -19.44 14.57 34.23
CA ILE A 25 -20.12 13.70 33.25
C ILE A 25 -20.90 14.55 32.24
N GLU A 26 -21.63 15.56 32.67
CA GLU A 26 -22.43 16.40 31.79
C GLU A 26 -21.56 17.25 30.85
N SER A 27 -20.52 17.89 31.36
CA SER A 27 -19.65 18.75 30.54
C SER A 27 -18.73 17.97 29.60
N LEU A 28 -18.14 16.86 30.07
CA LEU A 28 -17.05 16.17 29.35
C LEU A 28 -17.48 14.87 28.67
N ILE A 29 -18.59 14.26 29.10
CA ILE A 29 -19.02 12.93 28.63
C ILE A 29 -20.37 13.00 27.90
N SER A 30 -21.32 13.83 28.35
CA SER A 30 -22.67 13.90 27.76
C SER A 30 -22.64 14.23 26.26
N HIS A 31 -21.78 15.18 25.84
CA HIS A 31 -21.62 15.50 24.42
C HIS A 31 -21.07 14.33 23.58
N LYS A 32 -20.39 13.34 24.21
CA LYS A 32 -19.93 12.09 23.57
C LYS A 32 -20.96 10.97 23.62
N LEU A 33 -21.96 11.06 24.52
CA LEU A 33 -23.04 10.08 24.69
C LEU A 33 -24.32 10.46 23.91
N HIS A 34 -24.40 11.68 23.39
CA HIS A 34 -25.49 12.08 22.50
C HIS A 34 -25.42 11.33 21.16
N ILE A 35 -26.30 10.33 21.01
CA ILE A 35 -26.48 9.49 19.80
C ILE A 35 -26.78 10.32 18.53
N ASN A 36 -27.11 11.61 18.67
CA ASN A 36 -27.51 12.49 17.58
C ASN A 36 -26.44 13.51 17.15
N TYR A 37 -25.20 13.38 17.61
CA TYR A 37 -24.09 14.23 17.15
C TYR A 37 -23.46 13.66 15.86
N ASN A 38 -24.26 13.57 14.79
CA ASN A 38 -23.75 13.23 13.47
C ASN A 38 -22.99 14.43 12.90
N LYS A 39 -21.77 14.69 13.41
CA LYS A 39 -20.81 15.51 12.68
C LYS A 39 -20.41 14.67 11.46
N ILE A 40 -21.17 14.81 10.37
CA ILE A 40 -20.91 14.10 9.11
C ILE A 40 -19.48 14.40 8.71
N ARG A 41 -18.58 13.43 8.93
CA ARG A 41 -17.19 13.53 8.49
C ARG A 41 -17.19 13.13 7.02
N LEU A 42 -17.10 14.13 6.15
CA LEU A 42 -16.86 13.87 4.74
C LEU A 42 -15.46 13.28 4.58
N LYS A 43 -15.33 12.23 3.75
CA LYS A 43 -14.04 11.66 3.35
C LYS A 43 -13.16 12.78 2.81
N ARG A 44 -11.96 12.95 3.37
CA ARG A 44 -10.96 13.85 2.79
C ARG A 44 -10.38 13.19 1.54
N SER A 45 -10.42 13.90 0.43
CA SER A 45 -9.87 13.41 -0.84
C SER A 45 -8.54 14.07 -1.15
N PRO A 46 -7.61 13.35 -1.79
CA PRO A 46 -6.38 13.98 -2.27
C PRO A 46 -6.68 14.93 -3.44
N ASN A 47 -5.73 15.82 -3.74
CA ASN A 47 -5.81 16.64 -4.94
C ASN A 47 -5.66 15.74 -6.18
N LEU A 48 -6.79 15.47 -6.84
CA LEU A 48 -6.84 14.66 -8.05
C LEU A 48 -6.93 15.55 -9.31
N PRO A 49 -6.45 15.05 -10.47
CA PRO A 49 -5.76 13.77 -10.65
C PRO A 49 -4.35 13.79 -10.05
N LEU A 50 -3.85 12.60 -9.68
CA LEU A 50 -2.41 12.45 -9.41
C LEU A 50 -1.63 12.87 -10.65
N ARG A 51 -0.52 13.57 -10.46
CA ARG A 51 0.27 14.10 -11.56
C ARG A 51 1.73 14.24 -11.19
N PHE A 52 2.57 14.27 -12.21
CA PHE A 52 3.96 14.68 -12.07
C PHE A 52 4.03 16.11 -11.53
N ARG A 53 5.06 16.38 -10.73
CA ARG A 53 5.37 17.72 -10.21
C ARG A 53 5.91 18.62 -11.31
N ASP A 54 6.02 19.92 -11.01
CA ASP A 54 6.55 20.92 -11.94
C ASP A 54 8.02 20.66 -12.34
N ASP A 55 8.77 19.96 -11.48
CA ASP A 55 10.14 19.50 -11.75
C ASP A 55 10.21 18.22 -12.62
N GLY A 56 9.06 17.72 -13.08
CA GLY A 56 8.94 16.57 -13.95
C GLY A 56 9.10 15.23 -13.24
N THR A 57 9.06 15.20 -11.89
CA THR A 57 9.20 13.95 -11.12
C THR A 57 7.88 13.49 -10.51
N PHE A 58 7.75 12.18 -10.34
CA PHE A 58 6.69 11.54 -9.57
C PHE A 58 7.30 10.42 -8.72
N LYS A 59 7.14 10.49 -7.41
CA LYS A 59 7.76 9.60 -6.44
C LYS A 59 6.73 8.77 -5.69
N ILE A 60 6.95 7.45 -5.66
CA ILE A 60 6.12 6.49 -4.94
C ILE A 60 6.95 5.87 -3.82
N LEU A 61 6.41 5.86 -2.60
CA LEU A 61 6.96 5.08 -1.49
C LEU A 61 6.23 3.74 -1.44
N GLN A 62 6.93 2.63 -1.66
CA GLN A 62 6.40 1.29 -1.46
C GLN A 62 6.58 0.88 0.00
N VAL A 63 5.49 0.50 0.65
CA VAL A 63 5.45 -0.02 2.02
C VAL A 63 4.91 -1.44 1.95
N ALA A 64 5.74 -2.43 2.23
CA ALA A 64 5.38 -3.85 2.13
C ALA A 64 5.43 -4.51 3.51
N ASP A 65 4.46 -5.37 3.81
CA ASP A 65 4.52 -6.26 4.97
C ASP A 65 4.69 -5.50 6.29
N MET A 66 3.75 -4.58 6.57
CA MET A 66 3.71 -3.89 7.85
C MET A 66 3.34 -4.85 8.99
N HIS A 67 2.45 -5.80 8.71
CA HIS A 67 1.91 -6.73 9.70
C HIS A 67 1.44 -6.00 10.96
N PHE A 68 0.85 -4.82 10.81
CA PHE A 68 0.47 -4.00 11.95
C PHE A 68 -0.60 -4.74 12.77
N GLY A 69 -0.40 -4.83 14.07
CA GLY A 69 -1.36 -5.40 15.02
C GLY A 69 -2.12 -4.28 15.72
N MET A 70 -1.93 -4.14 17.02
CA MET A 70 -2.69 -3.25 17.90
C MET A 70 -1.78 -2.17 18.51
N GLY A 71 -0.87 -1.61 17.70
CA GLY A 71 -0.08 -0.47 18.13
C GLY A 71 0.88 -0.82 19.27
N MET A 72 0.80 -0.07 20.36
CA MET A 72 1.74 -0.17 21.49
C MET A 72 1.78 -1.55 22.16
N ILE A 73 0.69 -2.33 22.12
CA ILE A 73 0.63 -3.63 22.80
C ILE A 73 1.17 -4.78 21.94
N THR A 74 1.31 -4.57 20.63
CA THR A 74 1.85 -5.57 19.72
C THR A 74 3.36 -5.50 19.70
N ARG A 75 4.01 -6.58 20.15
CA ARG A 75 5.47 -6.67 20.26
C ARG A 75 6.12 -6.92 18.92
N CYS A 76 7.33 -6.39 18.75
CA CYS A 76 8.14 -6.67 17.57
C CYS A 76 8.54 -8.16 17.46
N ARG A 77 8.91 -8.57 16.25
CA ARG A 77 9.49 -9.88 15.95
C ARG A 77 10.88 -9.72 15.36
N ASP A 78 11.75 -10.69 15.67
CA ASP A 78 13.08 -10.85 15.08
C ASP A 78 13.97 -9.59 15.17
N VAL A 79 13.82 -8.83 16.26
CA VAL A 79 14.69 -7.71 16.67
C VAL A 79 15.79 -8.21 17.62
N LEU A 80 16.76 -7.36 17.97
CA LEU A 80 17.76 -7.73 18.98
C LEU A 80 17.10 -7.94 20.35
N ASP A 81 17.65 -8.83 21.18
CA ASP A 81 17.14 -9.08 22.54
C ASP A 81 17.05 -7.79 23.38
N SER A 82 18.01 -6.88 23.18
CA SER A 82 18.06 -5.57 23.83
C SER A 82 16.98 -4.60 23.36
N GLU A 83 16.33 -4.86 22.22
CA GLU A 83 15.27 -4.03 21.64
C GLU A 83 13.87 -4.57 21.96
N PHE A 84 13.76 -5.87 22.22
CA PHE A 84 12.50 -6.58 22.32
C PHE A 84 11.54 -6.03 23.38
N GLU A 85 12.06 -5.58 24.54
CA GLU A 85 11.23 -5.13 25.66
C GLU A 85 10.42 -3.85 25.37
N TYR A 86 10.97 -2.93 24.58
CA TYR A 86 10.36 -1.63 24.29
C TYR A 86 9.88 -1.46 22.84
N CYS A 87 10.11 -2.46 21.99
CA CYS A 87 9.74 -2.40 20.60
C CYS A 87 8.27 -2.81 20.40
N SER A 88 7.51 -2.00 19.66
CA SER A 88 6.14 -2.30 19.24
C SER A 88 5.83 -1.82 17.82
N ASP A 89 4.59 -1.95 17.36
CA ASP A 89 4.14 -1.38 16.09
C ASP A 89 4.38 0.14 15.99
N LEU A 90 4.52 0.83 17.12
CA LEU A 90 4.88 2.25 17.12
C LEU A 90 6.25 2.52 16.48
N ASN A 91 7.17 1.54 16.47
CA ASN A 91 8.41 1.61 15.70
C ASN A 91 8.11 1.65 14.20
N THR A 92 7.17 0.84 13.71
CA THR A 92 6.69 0.88 12.33
C THR A 92 6.01 2.22 11.99
N THR A 93 5.16 2.75 12.87
CA THR A 93 4.57 4.08 12.71
C THR A 93 5.65 5.16 12.61
N ARG A 94 6.65 5.11 13.50
CA ARG A 94 7.78 6.05 13.50
C ARG A 94 8.58 5.95 12.20
N PHE A 95 8.88 4.74 11.74
CA PHE A 95 9.61 4.53 10.50
C PHE A 95 8.86 5.12 9.29
N LEU A 96 7.53 4.92 9.20
CA LEU A 96 6.72 5.49 8.12
C LEU A 96 6.72 7.02 8.13
N ARG A 97 6.61 7.65 9.30
CA ARG A 97 6.73 9.12 9.41
C ARG A 97 8.09 9.61 8.93
N ARG A 98 9.18 8.98 9.38
CA ARG A 98 10.55 9.31 8.94
C ARG A 98 10.73 9.17 7.42
N MET A 99 10.17 8.11 6.84
CA MET A 99 10.20 7.89 5.38
C MET A 99 9.42 8.97 4.62
N ILE A 100 8.22 9.32 5.07
CA ILE A 100 7.41 10.39 4.45
C ILE A 100 8.15 11.73 4.51
N GLU A 101 8.73 12.07 5.66
CA GLU A 101 9.48 13.32 5.85
C GLU A 101 10.74 13.39 4.98
N SER A 102 11.51 12.31 4.93
CA SER A 102 12.76 12.27 4.18
C SER A 102 12.55 12.20 2.67
N GLU A 103 11.61 11.37 2.20
CA GLU A 103 11.44 11.09 0.77
C GLU A 103 10.40 11.98 0.10
N ARG A 104 9.43 12.53 0.86
CA ARG A 104 8.33 13.36 0.34
C ARG A 104 7.66 12.73 -0.89
N PRO A 105 7.06 11.53 -0.74
CA PRO A 105 6.42 10.83 -1.84
C PRO A 105 5.15 11.56 -2.31
N ASP A 106 4.84 11.45 -3.60
CA ASP A 106 3.57 11.91 -4.18
C ASP A 106 2.44 10.87 -4.02
N LEU A 107 2.83 9.61 -3.78
CA LEU A 107 1.94 8.48 -3.52
C LEU A 107 2.62 7.47 -2.59
N ILE A 108 1.87 6.88 -1.66
CA ILE A 108 2.31 5.69 -0.92
C ILE A 108 1.56 4.48 -1.47
N ALA A 109 2.29 3.42 -1.85
CA ALA A 109 1.75 2.15 -2.31
C ALA A 109 1.99 1.08 -1.24
N PHE A 110 0.92 0.66 -0.56
CA PHE A 110 0.97 -0.43 0.39
C PHE A 110 0.76 -1.77 -0.33
N THR A 111 1.77 -2.64 -0.30
CA THR A 111 1.80 -3.87 -1.13
C THR A 111 1.40 -5.14 -0.37
N GLY A 112 0.37 -5.03 0.46
CA GLY A 112 -0.24 -6.16 1.18
C GLY A 112 0.39 -6.46 2.54
N ASP A 113 -0.34 -7.28 3.30
CA ASP A 113 -0.11 -7.55 4.72
C ASP A 113 0.07 -6.24 5.50
N ASN A 114 -0.91 -5.37 5.30
CA ASN A 114 -1.00 -4.06 5.95
C ASN A 114 -1.24 -4.25 7.45
N ILE A 115 -2.10 -5.21 7.79
CA ILE A 115 -2.30 -5.68 9.16
C ILE A 115 -1.97 -7.16 9.26
N PHE A 116 -1.61 -7.60 10.46
CA PHE A 116 -1.52 -9.03 10.75
C PHE A 116 -2.79 -9.49 11.45
N GLY A 117 -3.71 -10.08 10.68
CA GLY A 117 -5.06 -10.38 11.17
C GLY A 117 -5.08 -11.22 12.45
N SER A 118 -4.19 -12.22 12.57
CA SER A 118 -4.10 -13.05 13.78
C SER A 118 -3.71 -12.30 15.06
N SER A 119 -3.09 -11.13 14.94
CA SER A 119 -2.65 -10.28 16.05
C SER A 119 -3.49 -8.99 16.17
N THR A 120 -4.67 -8.99 15.54
CA THR A 120 -5.58 -7.85 15.44
C THR A 120 -6.96 -8.24 15.97
N THR A 121 -7.47 -7.56 17.00
CA THR A 121 -8.82 -7.81 17.52
C THR A 121 -9.92 -7.05 16.77
N ASP A 122 -9.58 -5.93 16.15
CA ASP A 122 -10.45 -5.15 15.27
C ASP A 122 -9.65 -4.71 14.03
N ALA A 123 -9.98 -5.29 12.88
CA ALA A 123 -9.26 -5.03 11.64
C ALA A 123 -9.36 -3.56 11.18
N ALA A 124 -10.49 -2.89 11.45
CA ALA A 124 -10.69 -1.51 11.04
C ALA A 124 -9.82 -0.55 11.89
N GLU A 125 -9.73 -0.79 13.21
CA GLU A 125 -8.88 -0.01 14.11
C GLU A 125 -7.40 -0.14 13.71
N SER A 126 -6.92 -1.37 13.53
CA SER A 126 -5.52 -1.62 13.12
C SER A 126 -5.19 -1.02 11.76
N LEU A 127 -6.11 -1.07 10.79
CA LEU A 127 -5.91 -0.40 9.50
C LEU A 127 -5.84 1.13 9.62
N LEU A 128 -6.67 1.73 10.48
CA LEU A 128 -6.63 3.16 10.74
C LEU A 128 -5.28 3.58 11.35
N GLU A 129 -4.70 2.77 12.23
CA GLU A 129 -3.38 3.03 12.80
C GLU A 129 -2.25 2.79 11.80
N ALA A 130 -2.28 1.67 11.07
CA ALA A 130 -1.26 1.31 10.09
C ALA A 130 -1.12 2.38 9.00
N ILE A 131 -2.25 2.84 8.45
CA ILE A 131 -2.31 3.84 7.38
C ILE A 131 -2.29 5.27 7.94
N GLY A 132 -2.47 5.42 9.27
CA GLY A 132 -2.56 6.69 9.98
C GLY A 132 -1.54 7.75 9.54
N PRO A 133 -0.24 7.42 9.45
CA PRO A 133 0.77 8.38 8.97
C PRO A 133 0.51 8.94 7.57
N ALA A 134 0.02 8.14 6.61
CA ALA A 134 -0.31 8.65 5.28
C ALA A 134 -1.45 9.68 5.34
N ILE A 135 -2.45 9.40 6.19
CA ILE A 135 -3.63 10.27 6.41
C ILE A 135 -3.27 11.54 7.17
N GLU A 136 -2.39 11.44 8.17
CA GLU A 136 -1.88 12.56 8.96
C GLU A 136 -1.13 13.57 8.09
N TYR A 137 -0.26 13.09 7.20
CA TYR A 137 0.53 13.94 6.31
C TYR A 137 -0.22 14.35 5.03
N GLY A 138 -1.46 13.87 4.84
CA GLY A 138 -2.28 14.19 3.67
C GLY A 138 -1.74 13.65 2.35
N ILE A 139 -0.97 12.57 2.40
CA ILE A 139 -0.36 11.95 1.22
C ILE A 139 -1.39 11.00 0.59
N PRO A 140 -1.64 11.10 -0.73
CA PRO A 140 -2.45 10.10 -1.42
C PRO A 140 -1.85 8.71 -1.24
N TRP A 141 -2.69 7.69 -1.10
CA TRP A 141 -2.20 6.31 -0.95
C TRP A 141 -3.11 5.28 -1.61
N ALA A 142 -2.48 4.19 -2.05
CA ALA A 142 -3.11 3.04 -2.67
C ALA A 142 -2.67 1.77 -1.93
N ALA A 143 -3.55 0.79 -1.80
CA ALA A 143 -3.27 -0.47 -1.13
C ALA A 143 -3.75 -1.68 -1.94
N VAL A 144 -2.97 -2.76 -1.91
CA VAL A 144 -3.45 -4.12 -2.18
C VAL A 144 -3.49 -4.90 -0.88
N LEU A 145 -4.23 -6.01 -0.90
CA LEU A 145 -4.33 -6.92 0.22
C LEU A 145 -3.33 -8.08 0.07
N GLY A 146 -2.76 -8.49 1.19
CA GLY A 146 -1.96 -9.71 1.33
C GLY A 146 -2.75 -10.85 1.94
N ASN A 147 -2.08 -11.98 2.17
CA ASN A 147 -2.71 -13.18 2.68
C ASN A 147 -3.10 -13.06 4.17
N HIS A 148 -2.44 -12.18 4.93
CA HIS A 148 -2.71 -12.01 6.36
C HIS A 148 -3.78 -10.97 6.70
N ASP A 149 -4.10 -10.06 5.78
CA ASP A 149 -4.98 -8.93 6.08
C ASP A 149 -6.39 -9.35 6.55
N HIS A 150 -6.93 -10.45 6.03
CA HIS A 150 -8.31 -10.90 6.26
C HIS A 150 -8.45 -12.00 7.32
N GLU A 151 -7.44 -12.17 8.17
CA GLU A 151 -7.42 -13.19 9.23
C GLU A 151 -8.06 -12.70 10.56
N SER A 152 -8.70 -11.52 10.57
CA SER A 152 -9.33 -10.88 11.75
C SER A 152 -10.86 -10.71 11.56
N THR A 153 -11.44 -9.59 12.00
CA THR A 153 -12.89 -9.34 12.08
C THR A 153 -13.55 -8.96 10.75
N LEU A 154 -12.78 -8.55 9.75
CA LEU A 154 -13.28 -8.17 8.42
C LEU A 154 -12.78 -9.15 7.36
N ASN A 155 -13.67 -9.53 6.44
CA ASN A 155 -13.29 -10.33 5.29
C ASN A 155 -12.60 -9.47 4.20
N ARG A 156 -12.06 -10.13 3.18
CA ARG A 156 -11.27 -9.49 2.11
C ARG A 156 -12.04 -8.39 1.35
N LEU A 157 -13.34 -8.59 1.08
CA LEU A 157 -14.19 -7.58 0.44
C LEU A 157 -14.43 -6.38 1.35
N GLU A 158 -14.74 -6.64 2.62
CA GLU A 158 -14.98 -5.60 3.62
C GLU A 158 -13.73 -4.74 3.84
N LEU A 159 -12.55 -5.37 3.93
CA LEU A 159 -11.26 -4.68 4.05
C LEU A 159 -10.97 -3.77 2.86
N MET A 160 -11.10 -4.28 1.64
CA MET A 160 -10.86 -3.47 0.44
C MET A 160 -11.86 -2.32 0.34
N THR A 161 -13.12 -2.58 0.68
CA THR A 161 -14.16 -1.55 0.73
C THR A 161 -13.80 -0.48 1.76
N PHE A 162 -13.40 -0.88 2.96
CA PHE A 162 -12.97 0.03 4.03
C PHE A 162 -11.78 0.89 3.59
N LEU A 163 -10.72 0.28 3.08
CA LEU A 163 -9.55 0.97 2.54
C LEU A 163 -9.92 2.00 1.46
N SER A 164 -10.87 1.69 0.57
CA SER A 164 -11.29 2.61 -0.50
C SER A 164 -12.03 3.86 0.03
N LEU A 165 -12.66 3.75 1.21
CA LEU A 165 -13.44 4.80 1.85
C LEU A 165 -12.62 5.69 2.79
N MET A 166 -11.41 5.26 3.16
CA MET A 166 -10.53 6.00 4.07
C MET A 166 -10.00 7.30 3.45
N ASP A 167 -9.75 8.31 4.31
CA ASP A 167 -9.19 9.61 3.91
C ASP A 167 -7.93 9.45 3.04
N PHE A 168 -7.81 10.27 2.00
CA PHE A 168 -6.71 10.31 1.04
C PHE A 168 -6.49 9.02 0.22
N SER A 169 -7.30 7.98 0.43
CA SER A 169 -7.24 6.75 -0.35
C SER A 169 -7.63 6.99 -1.80
N VAL A 170 -6.76 6.54 -2.71
CA VAL A 170 -7.05 6.36 -4.15
C VAL A 170 -7.30 4.89 -4.50
N SER A 171 -7.30 4.01 -3.49
CA SER A 171 -7.64 2.60 -3.65
C SER A 171 -9.09 2.44 -4.09
N GLN A 172 -9.37 1.43 -4.90
CA GLN A 172 -10.70 1.15 -5.43
C GLN A 172 -11.04 -0.33 -5.24
N ILE A 173 -12.33 -0.65 -5.11
CA ILE A 173 -12.81 -2.02 -5.30
C ILE A 173 -12.71 -2.40 -6.80
N ASN A 174 -13.00 -3.66 -7.14
CA ASN A 174 -12.96 -4.10 -8.53
C ASN A 174 -13.87 -3.22 -9.42
N PRO A 175 -13.45 -2.88 -10.65
CA PRO A 175 -14.29 -2.16 -11.59
C PRO A 175 -15.46 -3.03 -12.04
N LEU A 176 -16.55 -2.36 -12.37
CA LEU A 176 -17.67 -2.96 -13.08
C LEU A 176 -17.22 -3.12 -14.55
N VAL A 177 -17.16 -4.35 -15.05
CA VAL A 177 -16.84 -4.65 -16.45
C VAL A 177 -18.07 -5.25 -17.10
N GLU A 178 -18.63 -4.59 -18.12
CA GLU A 178 -19.74 -5.12 -18.90
C GLU A 178 -19.25 -6.24 -19.83
N ASP A 179 -19.96 -7.38 -19.90
CA ASP A 179 -19.69 -8.43 -20.88
C ASP A 179 -20.43 -8.13 -22.19
N GLU A 180 -19.73 -7.52 -23.16
CA GLU A 180 -20.30 -7.20 -24.48
C GLU A 180 -20.82 -8.44 -25.23
N THR A 181 -20.40 -9.65 -24.85
CA THR A 181 -20.78 -10.90 -25.53
C THR A 181 -22.04 -11.55 -24.96
N LYS A 182 -22.48 -11.15 -23.76
CA LYS A 182 -23.67 -11.66 -23.09
C LYS A 182 -24.41 -10.51 -22.44
N GLY A 183 -25.41 -9.98 -23.15
CA GLY A 183 -26.24 -8.87 -22.70
C GLY A 183 -26.55 -8.90 -21.20
N ASP A 184 -26.35 -7.76 -20.54
CA ASP A 184 -26.58 -7.47 -19.12
C ASP A 184 -25.81 -8.31 -18.07
N THR A 185 -24.86 -9.15 -18.47
CA THR A 185 -23.99 -9.85 -17.50
C THR A 185 -22.73 -9.05 -17.22
N MET A 186 -22.52 -8.62 -15.97
CA MET A 186 -21.23 -8.08 -15.54
C MET A 186 -20.19 -9.21 -15.49
N ARG A 187 -19.01 -8.95 -16.08
CA ARG A 187 -17.87 -9.85 -15.98
C ARG A 187 -17.27 -9.76 -14.58
N LEU A 188 -17.35 -10.86 -13.83
CA LEU A 188 -16.71 -10.97 -12.52
C LEU A 188 -15.18 -11.05 -12.68
N ILE A 189 -14.48 -10.15 -11.98
CA ILE A 189 -13.03 -10.18 -11.80
C ILE A 189 -12.75 -10.87 -10.47
N ASP A 190 -11.83 -11.85 -10.48
CA ASP A 190 -11.41 -12.56 -9.27
C ASP A 190 -10.73 -11.63 -8.24
N GLY A 191 -10.88 -11.96 -6.97
CA GLY A 191 -10.33 -11.17 -5.86
C GLY A 191 -11.05 -9.83 -5.64
N PHE A 192 -10.43 -8.94 -4.86
CA PHE A 192 -10.95 -7.62 -4.50
C PHE A 192 -9.84 -6.59 -4.51
N GLY A 193 -10.07 -5.45 -5.17
CA GLY A 193 -9.05 -4.40 -5.23
C GLY A 193 -8.16 -4.50 -6.45
N ASN A 194 -8.71 -4.95 -7.57
CA ASN A 194 -8.08 -4.83 -8.88
C ASN A 194 -8.42 -3.46 -9.46
N TYR A 195 -7.45 -2.56 -9.58
CA TYR A 195 -7.75 -1.21 -10.08
C TYR A 195 -6.56 -0.53 -10.74
N ARG A 196 -6.87 0.49 -11.54
CA ARG A 196 -5.90 1.35 -12.22
C ARG A 196 -5.94 2.75 -11.62
N VAL A 197 -4.78 3.27 -11.25
CA VAL A 197 -4.58 4.68 -10.91
C VAL A 197 -3.81 5.34 -12.04
N ARG A 198 -4.38 6.42 -12.60
CA ARG A 198 -3.79 7.21 -13.69
C ARG A 198 -2.99 8.38 -13.12
N VAL A 199 -1.78 8.58 -13.62
CA VAL A 199 -0.93 9.72 -13.27
C VAL A 199 -0.73 10.60 -14.50
N TYR A 200 -1.06 11.88 -14.33
CA TYR A 200 -1.12 12.88 -15.39
C TYR A 200 0.20 13.64 -15.56
N GLY A 201 0.41 14.23 -16.73
CA GLY A 201 1.59 15.06 -16.98
C GLY A 201 1.71 16.26 -16.03
N ALA A 202 2.91 16.82 -15.98
CA ALA A 202 3.22 17.97 -15.13
C ALA A 202 2.38 19.21 -15.50
N PRO A 203 2.02 20.07 -14.53
CA PRO A 203 1.34 21.33 -14.79
C PRO A 203 2.05 22.17 -15.87
N GLY A 204 1.27 22.89 -16.68
CA GLY A 204 1.81 23.73 -17.75
C GLY A 204 2.38 22.98 -18.97
N SER A 205 2.52 21.65 -18.92
CA SER A 205 2.96 20.85 -20.07
C SER A 205 1.82 20.58 -21.07
N VAL A 206 2.18 20.27 -22.31
CA VAL A 206 1.22 19.82 -23.34
C VAL A 206 0.52 18.50 -22.97
N LEU A 207 1.05 17.77 -21.98
CA LEU A 207 0.50 16.52 -21.44
C LEU A 207 -0.16 16.71 -20.07
N ALA A 208 -0.35 17.94 -19.58
CA ALA A 208 -0.87 18.23 -18.24
C ALA A 208 -2.27 17.62 -17.97
N ASN A 209 -3.07 17.45 -19.03
CA ASN A 209 -4.41 16.86 -18.99
C ASN A 209 -4.47 15.46 -19.64
N SER A 210 -3.32 14.83 -19.82
CA SER A 210 -3.20 13.47 -20.37
C SER A 210 -2.59 12.53 -19.33
N THR A 211 -3.08 11.30 -19.28
CA THR A 211 -2.40 10.21 -18.58
C THR A 211 -1.08 9.93 -19.28
N VAL A 212 0.02 9.91 -18.51
CA VAL A 212 1.36 9.60 -19.03
C VAL A 212 2.00 8.40 -18.31
N PHE A 213 1.41 7.95 -17.20
CA PHE A 213 1.89 6.85 -16.39
C PHE A 213 0.71 6.14 -15.72
N ASP A 214 0.68 4.81 -15.80
CA ASP A 214 -0.36 3.98 -15.19
C ASP A 214 0.19 3.14 -14.03
N LEU A 215 -0.59 3.02 -12.96
CA LEU A 215 -0.30 2.16 -11.83
C LEU A 215 -1.43 1.13 -11.72
N PHE A 216 -1.10 -0.15 -11.88
CA PHE A 216 -2.05 -1.26 -11.76
C PHE A 216 -1.84 -1.97 -10.43
N PHE A 217 -2.93 -2.14 -9.70
CA PHE A 217 -2.97 -2.84 -8.42
C PHE A 217 -3.77 -4.11 -8.62
N PHE A 218 -3.22 -5.26 -8.20
CA PHE A 218 -3.85 -6.56 -8.36
C PHE A 218 -4.01 -7.26 -7.01
N ASP A 219 -5.16 -7.91 -6.83
CA ASP A 219 -5.34 -8.87 -5.75
C ASP A 219 -4.69 -10.21 -6.13
N SER A 220 -3.52 -10.51 -5.55
CA SER A 220 -2.84 -11.79 -5.78
C SER A 220 -3.43 -12.97 -4.99
N GLY A 221 -4.50 -12.76 -4.23
CA GLY A 221 -5.18 -13.79 -3.43
C GLY A 221 -4.57 -14.02 -2.04
N ASP A 222 -4.92 -15.17 -1.46
CA ASP A 222 -4.47 -15.64 -0.14
C ASP A 222 -3.77 -17.01 -0.26
N ARG A 223 -4.45 -18.09 0.12
CA ARG A 223 -3.97 -19.46 0.11
C ARG A 223 -5.05 -20.32 -0.53
N GLU A 224 -4.64 -21.30 -1.32
CA GLU A 224 -5.54 -22.16 -2.07
C GLU A 224 -5.08 -23.61 -2.02
N ILE A 225 -5.97 -24.51 -2.46
CA ILE A 225 -5.65 -25.93 -2.66
C ILE A 225 -5.78 -26.23 -4.15
N VAL A 226 -4.68 -26.59 -4.79
CA VAL A 226 -4.63 -26.96 -6.21
C VAL A 226 -4.20 -28.42 -6.31
N GLN A 227 -5.06 -29.25 -6.91
CA GLN A 227 -4.81 -30.69 -7.06
C GLN A 227 -4.44 -31.38 -5.72
N GLY A 228 -5.14 -31.00 -4.64
CA GLY A 228 -4.92 -31.54 -3.29
C GLY A 228 -3.67 -31.01 -2.57
N LYS A 229 -2.90 -30.09 -3.18
CA LYS A 229 -1.72 -29.47 -2.54
C LYS A 229 -2.06 -28.04 -2.11
N ARG A 230 -1.71 -27.71 -0.86
CA ARG A 230 -1.76 -26.32 -0.36
C ARG A 230 -0.73 -25.48 -1.12
N THR A 231 -1.14 -24.28 -1.51
CA THR A 231 -0.33 -23.31 -2.25
C THR A 231 -0.79 -21.90 -1.89
N TYR A 232 -0.01 -20.89 -2.26
CA TYR A 232 -0.49 -19.50 -2.27
C TYR A 232 -1.42 -19.22 -3.45
N GLY A 233 -2.22 -18.16 -3.30
CA GLY A 233 -3.04 -17.56 -4.34
C GLY A 233 -2.21 -17.00 -5.48
N TRP A 234 -2.87 -16.63 -6.57
CA TRP A 234 -2.23 -16.03 -7.75
C TRP A 234 -3.20 -15.11 -8.48
N ILE A 235 -2.65 -14.16 -9.23
CA ILE A 235 -3.42 -13.31 -10.16
C ILE A 235 -4.04 -14.22 -11.24
N LYS A 236 -5.37 -14.24 -11.28
CA LYS A 236 -6.18 -15.09 -12.16
C LYS A 236 -6.32 -14.51 -13.56
N GLU A 237 -6.75 -15.37 -14.48
CA GLU A 237 -6.99 -15.04 -15.87
C GLU A 237 -8.02 -13.89 -16.06
N SER A 238 -9.05 -13.81 -15.22
CA SER A 238 -10.04 -12.72 -15.28
C SER A 238 -9.40 -11.35 -15.05
N GLN A 239 -8.46 -11.27 -14.09
CA GLN A 239 -7.70 -10.08 -13.75
C GLN A 239 -6.71 -9.73 -14.87
N LEU A 240 -6.06 -10.72 -15.49
CA LEU A 240 -5.16 -10.50 -16.63
C LEU A 240 -5.90 -9.94 -17.84
N ARG A 241 -7.07 -10.48 -18.18
CA ARG A 241 -7.88 -9.92 -19.28
C ARG A 241 -8.38 -8.52 -18.96
N TRP A 242 -8.85 -8.29 -17.74
CA TRP A 242 -9.19 -6.93 -17.29
C TRP A 242 -8.01 -5.96 -17.47
N PHE A 243 -6.81 -6.37 -17.09
CA PHE A 243 -5.60 -5.56 -17.27
C PHE A 243 -5.28 -5.30 -18.74
N GLN A 244 -5.40 -6.30 -19.61
CA GLN A 244 -5.19 -6.15 -21.05
C GLN A 244 -6.19 -5.14 -21.64
N ASP A 245 -7.48 -5.33 -21.37
CA ASP A 245 -8.56 -4.46 -21.83
C ASP A 245 -8.38 -3.02 -21.30
N THR A 246 -7.99 -2.88 -20.03
CA THR A 246 -7.81 -1.57 -19.39
C THR A 246 -6.54 -0.86 -19.89
N SER A 247 -5.46 -1.60 -20.15
CA SER A 247 -4.20 -1.04 -20.65
C SER A 247 -4.31 -0.46 -22.06
N ILE A 248 -5.27 -0.96 -22.86
CA ILE A 248 -5.56 -0.42 -24.19
C ILE A 248 -6.63 0.69 -24.18
N GLN A 249 -7.26 0.97 -23.03
CA GLN A 249 -8.31 1.98 -22.92
C GLN A 249 -7.77 3.32 -22.40
N GLY A 250 -8.08 4.41 -23.10
CA GLY A 250 -7.90 5.78 -22.60
C GLY A 250 -6.66 6.51 -23.10
N HIS A 251 -6.11 6.12 -24.26
CA HIS A 251 -5.04 6.88 -24.91
C HIS A 251 -5.52 8.27 -25.33
N SER A 252 -4.74 9.30 -24.98
CA SER A 252 -4.89 10.57 -25.69
C SER A 252 -4.44 10.35 -27.13
N GLN A 253 -5.15 10.89 -28.12
CA GLN A 253 -4.78 10.81 -29.54
C GLN A 253 -3.35 11.32 -29.84
N ARG A 254 -2.69 11.99 -28.88
CA ARG A 254 -1.33 12.52 -28.98
C ARG A 254 -0.23 11.55 -28.53
N ILE A 255 -0.56 10.47 -27.81
CA ILE A 255 0.40 9.44 -27.39
C ILE A 255 0.03 8.14 -28.11
N HIS A 256 0.78 7.79 -29.16
CA HIS A 256 0.49 6.64 -30.03
C HIS A 256 0.86 5.27 -29.41
N VAL A 257 1.28 5.24 -28.15
CA VAL A 257 1.74 4.03 -27.43
C VAL A 257 1.10 3.99 -26.03
N ASN A 258 0.79 2.80 -25.52
CA ASN A 258 0.36 2.61 -24.12
C ASN A 258 1.34 3.34 -23.17
N PRO A 259 0.86 4.17 -22.22
CA PRO A 259 1.75 4.82 -21.27
C PRO A 259 2.54 3.76 -20.50
N PRO A 260 3.83 3.99 -20.16
CA PRO A 260 4.55 3.09 -19.27
C PRO A 260 3.74 2.85 -18.00
N ALA A 261 3.84 1.64 -17.45
CA ALA A 261 3.04 1.24 -16.32
C ALA A 261 3.86 0.51 -15.26
N LEU A 262 3.39 0.57 -14.02
CA LEU A 262 3.88 -0.25 -12.90
C LEU A 262 2.76 -1.16 -12.42
N ALA A 263 3.12 -2.36 -11.96
CA ALA A 263 2.21 -3.29 -11.29
C ALA A 263 2.55 -3.40 -9.81
N PHE A 264 1.53 -3.53 -8.96
CA PHE A 264 1.65 -3.73 -7.52
C PHE A 264 0.75 -4.89 -7.11
N PHE A 265 1.31 -5.87 -6.41
CA PHE A 265 0.60 -7.04 -5.88
C PHE A 265 1.41 -7.65 -4.74
N HIS A 266 0.77 -8.47 -3.90
CA HIS A 266 1.43 -8.94 -2.69
C HIS A 266 2.26 -10.22 -2.92
N ILE A 267 1.61 -11.29 -3.39
CA ILE A 267 2.21 -12.62 -3.55
C ILE A 267 3.00 -12.68 -4.86
N PRO A 268 4.27 -13.09 -4.84
CA PRO A 268 5.11 -13.17 -6.02
C PRO A 268 4.60 -14.20 -7.05
N ILE A 269 4.88 -13.95 -8.32
CA ILE A 269 4.61 -14.92 -9.39
C ILE A 269 5.67 -16.02 -9.41
N LEU A 270 5.33 -17.17 -9.98
CA LEU A 270 6.19 -18.36 -9.97
C LEU A 270 7.58 -18.11 -10.57
N GLU A 271 7.65 -17.34 -11.65
CA GLU A 271 8.89 -17.05 -12.38
C GLU A 271 9.88 -16.19 -11.59
N VAL A 272 9.44 -15.48 -10.53
CA VAL A 272 10.35 -14.71 -9.66
C VAL A 272 11.42 -15.59 -9.02
N ARG A 273 11.15 -16.90 -8.87
CA ARG A 273 12.14 -17.90 -8.45
C ARG A 273 13.36 -17.98 -9.37
N GLU A 274 13.17 -17.73 -10.66
CA GLU A 274 14.24 -17.78 -11.66
C GLU A 274 15.28 -16.67 -11.42
N LEU A 275 14.90 -15.58 -10.76
CA LEU A 275 15.81 -14.47 -10.49
C LEU A 275 17.01 -14.88 -9.62
N TRP A 276 16.89 -15.97 -8.85
CA TRP A 276 18.00 -16.55 -8.11
C TRP A 276 19.21 -16.88 -9.01
N TYR A 277 18.96 -17.22 -10.28
CA TYR A 277 19.99 -17.62 -11.25
C TYR A 277 20.40 -16.48 -12.20
N THR A 278 19.94 -15.26 -11.97
CA THR A 278 20.18 -14.11 -12.85
C THR A 278 20.78 -12.94 -12.07
N PRO A 279 21.37 -11.94 -12.73
CA PRO A 279 21.78 -10.72 -12.06
C PRO A 279 20.58 -9.99 -11.43
N PHE A 280 20.68 -9.67 -10.15
CA PHE A 280 19.74 -8.84 -9.40
C PHE A 280 20.52 -7.85 -8.52
N ILE A 281 19.85 -6.79 -8.08
CA ILE A 281 20.38 -5.84 -7.10
C ILE A 281 19.56 -5.94 -5.81
N GLY A 282 20.24 -6.03 -4.68
CA GLY A 282 19.67 -6.29 -3.36
C GLY A 282 20.02 -7.68 -2.84
N GLN A 283 19.16 -8.22 -1.98
CA GLN A 283 19.44 -9.43 -1.22
C GLN A 283 18.26 -10.41 -1.35
N PHE A 284 18.62 -11.67 -1.58
CA PHE A 284 17.71 -12.81 -1.73
C PHE A 284 17.97 -13.77 -0.56
N GLN A 285 17.30 -13.54 0.57
CA GLN A 285 17.60 -14.17 1.86
C GLN A 285 16.68 -15.36 2.20
N GLU A 286 15.57 -15.52 1.48
CA GLU A 286 14.63 -16.62 1.66
C GLU A 286 14.04 -17.08 0.32
N GLY A 287 13.48 -18.30 0.31
CA GLY A 287 12.84 -18.83 -0.89
C GLY A 287 11.58 -18.05 -1.24
N VAL A 288 11.34 -17.86 -2.53
CA VAL A 288 10.15 -17.13 -3.02
C VAL A 288 8.88 -17.93 -2.73
N ALA A 289 8.02 -17.40 -1.86
CA ALA A 289 6.78 -18.02 -1.45
C ALA A 289 5.65 -17.69 -2.45
N CYS A 290 5.69 -18.31 -3.63
CA CYS A 290 4.71 -18.11 -4.69
C CYS A 290 3.68 -19.24 -4.78
N SER A 291 2.67 -19.05 -5.63
CA SER A 291 1.80 -20.15 -6.05
C SER A 291 2.57 -21.21 -6.86
N ILE A 292 2.10 -22.46 -6.83
CA ILE A 292 2.55 -23.52 -7.74
C ILE A 292 1.93 -23.39 -9.14
N VAL A 293 0.93 -22.51 -9.31
CA VAL A 293 0.23 -22.32 -10.59
C VAL A 293 0.97 -21.32 -11.45
N GLN A 294 1.25 -21.71 -12.69
CA GLN A 294 1.78 -20.81 -13.70
C GLN A 294 0.64 -20.03 -14.35
N SER A 295 0.44 -18.78 -13.93
CA SER A 295 -0.74 -17.97 -14.28
C SER A 295 -0.59 -17.14 -15.55
N GLY A 296 0.61 -17.05 -16.12
CA GLY A 296 0.86 -16.29 -17.35
C GLY A 296 1.07 -14.79 -17.13
N VAL A 297 1.17 -14.30 -15.89
CA VAL A 297 1.38 -12.87 -15.57
C VAL A 297 2.59 -12.29 -16.30
N LEU A 298 3.76 -12.95 -16.21
CA LEU A 298 4.98 -12.49 -16.89
C LEU A 298 4.76 -12.38 -18.40
N GLN A 299 4.18 -13.42 -19.00
CA GLN A 299 3.93 -13.46 -20.44
C GLN A 299 2.97 -12.34 -20.87
N THR A 300 1.94 -12.08 -20.08
CA THR A 300 0.99 -11.00 -20.31
C THR A 300 1.67 -9.64 -20.21
N PHE A 301 2.47 -9.38 -19.18
CA PHE A 301 3.20 -8.11 -19.04
C PHE A 301 4.18 -7.87 -20.20
N VAL A 302 4.93 -8.90 -20.59
CA VAL A 302 5.83 -8.85 -21.74
C VAL A 302 5.06 -8.55 -23.04
N SER A 303 3.92 -9.23 -23.27
CA SER A 303 3.12 -9.03 -24.48
C SER A 303 2.49 -7.64 -24.59
N MET A 304 2.07 -7.07 -23.45
CA MET A 304 1.47 -5.74 -23.41
C MET A 304 2.51 -4.63 -23.55
N GLY A 305 3.76 -4.90 -23.16
CA GLY A 305 4.92 -4.05 -23.39
C GLY A 305 4.94 -2.74 -22.59
N ASN A 306 3.86 -2.37 -21.91
CA ASN A 306 3.74 -1.13 -21.13
C ASN A 306 4.23 -1.28 -19.69
N VAL A 307 4.03 -2.44 -19.05
CA VAL A 307 4.49 -2.70 -17.67
C VAL A 307 6.02 -2.81 -17.64
N LYS A 308 6.66 -1.87 -16.94
CA LYS A 308 8.12 -1.79 -16.85
C LYS A 308 8.67 -2.46 -15.59
N ALA A 309 7.90 -2.39 -14.50
CA ALA A 309 8.24 -3.06 -13.26
C ALA A 309 6.99 -3.48 -12.48
N ALA A 310 7.13 -4.56 -11.72
CA ALA A 310 6.19 -5.07 -10.75
C ALA A 310 6.81 -5.03 -9.34
N PHE A 311 6.04 -4.58 -8.36
CA PHE A 311 6.47 -4.39 -6.98
C PHE A 311 5.64 -5.26 -6.04
N MET A 312 6.33 -6.03 -5.21
CA MET A 312 5.72 -7.06 -4.34
C MET A 312 6.27 -7.07 -2.92
N GLY A 313 5.56 -7.76 -2.03
CA GLY A 313 5.89 -7.97 -0.62
C GLY A 313 6.02 -9.47 -0.31
N HIS A 314 5.38 -9.94 0.76
CA HIS A 314 5.20 -11.34 1.16
C HIS A 314 6.44 -12.04 1.72
N ASP A 315 7.58 -11.94 1.04
CA ASP A 315 8.86 -12.49 1.49
C ASP A 315 9.68 -11.38 2.18
N HIS A 316 9.57 -11.26 3.49
CA HIS A 316 9.98 -10.05 4.24
C HIS A 316 11.48 -9.80 4.28
N VAL A 317 12.31 -10.85 4.11
CA VAL A 317 13.78 -10.72 4.07
C VAL A 317 14.33 -10.73 2.65
N ASN A 318 13.47 -10.87 1.64
CA ASN A 318 13.83 -10.55 0.27
C ASN A 318 13.66 -9.05 -0.01
N ASP A 319 14.69 -8.43 -0.57
CA ASP A 319 14.63 -7.02 -1.00
C ASP A 319 15.29 -6.79 -2.37
N PHE A 320 15.52 -7.88 -3.09
CA PHE A 320 16.11 -7.87 -4.41
C PHE A 320 15.14 -7.34 -5.46
N CYS A 321 15.72 -6.91 -6.57
CA CYS A 321 15.01 -6.44 -7.75
C CYS A 321 15.82 -6.85 -8.97
N GLY A 322 15.18 -7.59 -9.86
CA GLY A 322 15.80 -8.21 -11.03
C GLY A 322 14.86 -8.23 -12.22
N THR A 323 15.40 -8.55 -13.40
CA THR A 323 14.64 -8.49 -14.66
C THR A 323 14.36 -9.88 -15.23
N LEU A 324 13.10 -10.11 -15.59
CA LEU A 324 12.64 -11.30 -16.31
C LEU A 324 12.06 -10.84 -17.64
N LYS A 325 12.67 -11.26 -18.75
CA LYS A 325 12.23 -10.94 -20.12
C LYS A 325 11.97 -9.43 -20.34
N GLY A 326 12.77 -8.56 -19.71
CA GLY A 326 12.66 -7.10 -19.84
C GLY A 326 11.67 -6.42 -18.90
N VAL A 327 10.98 -7.16 -18.03
CA VAL A 327 10.12 -6.62 -16.97
C VAL A 327 10.81 -6.81 -15.62
N TRP A 328 10.87 -5.75 -14.81
CA TRP A 328 11.48 -5.82 -13.49
C TRP A 328 10.50 -6.36 -12.44
N PHE A 329 11.01 -7.15 -11.50
CA PHE A 329 10.26 -7.67 -10.36
C PHE A 329 11.05 -7.36 -9.09
N CYS A 330 10.45 -6.59 -8.19
CA CYS A 330 11.16 -5.94 -7.09
C CYS A 330 10.41 -6.12 -5.77
N TYR A 331 11.06 -6.75 -4.79
CA TYR A 331 10.54 -6.81 -3.43
C TYR A 331 10.68 -5.46 -2.73
N GLY A 332 9.67 -5.09 -1.95
CA GLY A 332 9.70 -3.90 -1.08
C GLY A 332 10.64 -4.07 0.12
N GLY A 333 10.84 -5.31 0.56
CA GLY A 333 11.46 -5.66 1.83
C GLY A 333 10.49 -5.48 3.01
N GLY A 334 10.73 -6.19 4.11
CA GLY A 334 9.88 -6.15 5.29
C GLY A 334 9.94 -4.78 6.00
N PHE A 335 8.83 -4.06 5.95
CA PHE A 335 8.69 -2.74 6.56
C PHE A 335 8.33 -2.82 8.05
N GLY A 336 7.45 -3.77 8.38
CA GLY A 336 6.85 -3.93 9.70
C GLY A 336 7.81 -4.48 10.74
N TYR A 337 7.71 -3.98 11.96
CA TYR A 337 8.46 -4.49 13.10
C TYR A 337 7.78 -5.71 13.75
N HIS A 338 6.45 -5.84 13.60
CA HIS A 338 5.73 -7.05 13.99
C HIS A 338 5.76 -8.15 12.91
N ALA A 339 6.05 -7.78 11.67
CA ALA A 339 6.35 -8.71 10.59
C ALA A 339 7.58 -9.56 10.96
N TYR A 340 7.63 -10.84 10.54
CA TYR A 340 8.86 -11.61 10.72
C TYR A 340 10.03 -10.92 10.00
N GLY A 341 11.25 -11.16 10.47
CA GLY A 341 12.46 -10.51 10.00
C GLY A 341 13.70 -11.29 10.41
N ARG A 342 14.82 -10.59 10.61
CA ARG A 342 16.07 -11.16 11.13
C ARG A 342 16.76 -10.18 12.08
N PRO A 343 17.43 -10.68 13.14
CA PRO A 343 18.33 -9.85 13.92
C PRO A 343 19.43 -9.26 13.01
N ASN A 344 19.83 -8.01 13.25
CA ASN A 344 20.78 -7.25 12.41
C ASN A 344 20.33 -7.04 10.95
N TRP A 345 19.03 -7.15 10.68
CA TRP A 345 18.44 -6.85 9.38
C TRP A 345 17.48 -5.67 9.55
N HIS A 346 17.95 -4.46 9.23
CA HIS A 346 17.13 -3.25 9.36
C HIS A 346 15.80 -3.38 8.61
N ARG A 347 14.69 -2.91 9.18
CA ARG A 347 13.46 -2.73 8.40
C ARG A 347 13.73 -1.77 7.26
N ARG A 348 12.97 -1.85 6.17
CA ARG A 348 13.24 -1.05 4.97
C ARG A 348 12.01 -0.79 4.15
N ALA A 349 12.10 0.23 3.31
CA ALA A 349 11.12 0.52 2.28
C ALA A 349 11.81 0.80 0.95
N ARG A 350 11.09 0.55 -0.12
CA ARG A 350 11.52 0.87 -1.48
C ARG A 350 10.91 2.20 -1.93
N VAL A 351 11.72 3.01 -2.57
CA VAL A 351 11.28 4.25 -3.22
C VAL A 351 11.39 4.07 -4.72
N ILE A 352 10.39 4.57 -5.45
CA ILE A 352 10.31 4.51 -6.90
C ILE A 352 10.18 5.95 -7.39
N GLU A 353 10.97 6.35 -8.36
CA GLU A 353 10.93 7.69 -8.95
C GLU A 353 10.84 7.60 -10.47
N ALA A 354 9.75 8.11 -11.03
CA ALA A 354 9.60 8.32 -12.46
C ALA A 354 9.95 9.77 -12.81
N LYS A 355 10.60 9.99 -13.96
CA LYS A 355 10.93 11.32 -14.49
C LYS A 355 10.45 11.49 -15.93
N LEU A 356 9.82 12.63 -16.18
CA LEU A 356 9.50 13.09 -17.53
C LEU A 356 10.77 13.52 -18.27
N GLY A 357 10.77 13.33 -19.59
CA GLY A 357 11.76 13.92 -20.48
C GLY A 357 11.56 15.42 -20.61
N LYS A 358 12.64 16.18 -20.70
CA LYS A 358 12.58 17.63 -20.94
C LYS A 358 12.76 17.92 -22.43
N GLY A 359 11.70 18.41 -23.05
CA GLY A 359 11.74 18.97 -24.41
C GLY A 359 12.26 20.41 -24.41
N ARG A 360 12.21 21.08 -25.57
CA ARG A 360 12.72 22.46 -25.73
C ARG A 360 12.05 23.46 -24.78
N ASP A 361 10.72 23.42 -24.70
CA ASP A 361 9.90 24.37 -23.95
C ASP A 361 8.80 23.69 -23.09
N THR A 362 8.79 22.36 -22.99
CA THR A 362 7.77 21.58 -22.25
C THR A 362 8.32 20.24 -21.77
N TRP A 363 7.58 19.57 -20.89
CA TRP A 363 7.76 18.16 -20.58
C TRP A 363 7.25 17.26 -21.72
N GLU A 364 7.97 16.17 -21.94
CA GLU A 364 7.64 15.02 -22.79
C GLU A 364 7.12 13.86 -21.93
N GLY A 365 6.93 12.68 -22.53
CA GLY A 365 6.60 11.46 -21.78
C GLY A 365 7.70 11.05 -20.79
N ILE A 366 7.42 9.99 -20.00
CA ILE A 366 8.41 9.45 -19.06
C ILE A 366 9.65 9.00 -19.83
N LYS A 367 10.82 9.43 -19.37
CA LYS A 367 12.11 8.98 -19.90
C LYS A 367 12.85 8.03 -18.97
N LEU A 368 12.56 8.06 -17.67
CA LEU A 368 13.35 7.33 -16.68
C LEU A 368 12.47 6.85 -15.53
N ILE A 369 12.68 5.61 -15.09
CA ILE A 369 12.18 5.04 -13.84
C ILE A 369 13.36 4.47 -13.06
N LYS A 370 13.54 4.97 -11.84
CA LYS A 370 14.58 4.52 -10.89
C LYS A 370 13.95 3.99 -9.62
N THR A 371 14.70 3.16 -8.90
CA THR A 371 14.35 2.74 -7.55
C THR A 371 15.57 2.66 -6.65
N TRP A 372 15.36 2.84 -5.35
CA TRP A 372 16.34 2.59 -4.29
C TRP A 372 15.59 2.12 -3.04
N LYS A 373 16.34 1.71 -2.01
CA LYS A 373 15.77 1.40 -0.69
C LYS A 373 16.30 2.36 0.36
N ARG A 374 15.56 2.49 1.45
CA ARG A 374 15.96 3.16 2.69
C ARG A 374 15.85 2.19 3.84
N LEU A 375 16.89 2.12 4.65
CA LEU A 375 16.92 1.31 5.87
C LEU A 375 16.37 2.09 7.05
N ASP A 376 15.69 1.43 7.99
CA ASP A 376 15.37 2.01 9.31
C ASP A 376 16.60 1.91 10.23
N ASP A 377 17.64 2.63 9.85
CA ASP A 377 18.79 2.92 10.69
C ASP A 377 18.75 4.38 11.14
N GLU A 378 19.79 4.86 11.83
CA GLU A 378 19.84 6.24 12.34
C GLU A 378 19.70 7.29 11.22
N TYR A 379 20.22 7.01 10.02
CA TYR A 379 20.38 7.98 8.93
C TYR A 379 19.41 7.79 7.75
N LEU A 380 18.52 6.81 7.83
CA LEU A 380 17.76 6.33 6.68
C LEU A 380 18.69 6.02 5.50
N SER A 381 19.70 5.16 5.69
CA SER A 381 20.71 4.91 4.66
C SER A 381 20.08 4.53 3.32
N LYS A 382 20.48 5.24 2.27
CA LYS A 382 20.08 4.94 0.88
C LYS A 382 20.97 3.84 0.33
N ILE A 383 20.36 2.77 -0.14
CA ILE A 383 21.08 1.64 -0.73
C ILE A 383 20.46 1.23 -2.06
N ASP A 384 21.24 0.52 -2.88
CA ASP A 384 20.76 -0.21 -4.05
C ASP A 384 19.97 0.64 -5.06
N GLU A 385 20.45 1.86 -5.31
CA GLU A 385 19.89 2.71 -6.37
C GLU A 385 20.16 2.09 -7.74
N GLN A 386 19.12 1.96 -8.55
CA GLN A 386 19.18 1.38 -9.88
C GLN A 386 18.14 1.95 -10.84
N VAL A 387 18.43 1.86 -12.14
CA VAL A 387 17.53 2.21 -13.23
C VAL A 387 16.73 0.98 -13.63
N LEU A 388 15.40 1.07 -13.57
CA LEU A 388 14.50 0.01 -14.04
C LEU A 388 14.16 0.19 -15.51
N TRP A 389 13.97 1.44 -15.95
CA TRP A 389 13.60 1.69 -17.32
C TRP A 389 14.08 3.06 -17.75
N GLU A 390 14.60 3.12 -18.98
CA GLU A 390 15.00 4.36 -19.64
C GLU A 390 14.53 4.29 -21.10
N THR A 391 13.99 5.38 -21.62
CA THR A 391 13.64 5.46 -23.05
C THR A 391 14.94 5.54 -23.86
N SER A 392 15.18 4.56 -24.72
CA SER A 392 16.26 4.62 -25.69
C SER A 392 15.92 5.63 -26.80
N ASP A 393 16.78 6.63 -27.03
CA ASP A 393 16.66 7.64 -28.11
C ASP A 393 16.69 7.04 -29.54
N SER A 394 16.71 5.72 -29.68
CA SER A 394 16.83 4.98 -30.94
C SER A 394 15.56 4.97 -31.82
N PHE A 395 14.45 5.59 -31.37
CA PHE A 395 13.21 5.69 -32.15
C PHE A 395 13.03 7.03 -32.89
N LEU A 396 14.03 7.93 -32.83
CA LEU A 396 14.01 9.23 -33.52
C LEU A 396 15.17 9.40 -34.54
N LYS A 397 15.75 8.31 -35.04
CA LYS A 397 16.68 8.36 -36.17
C LYS A 397 16.07 7.79 -37.44
#